data_AF-A0A6M2DYB9-F1
#
_entry.id   AF-A0A6M2DYB9-F1
#
_cell.length_a   1.000
_cell.length_b   1.000
_cell.length_c   1.000
_cell.angle_alpha   90.00
_cell.angle_beta   90.00
_cell.angle_gamma   90.00
#
_symmetry.space_group_name_H-M   'P 1'
#
loop_
_entity.id
_entity.type
_entity.pdbx_description
1 polymer ?
#
loop_
_entity_poly.entity_id
_entity_poly.type
_entity_poly.pdbx_seq_one_letter_code
_entity_poly.pdbx_strand_id
1 'polypeptide(L)'
;MGRHCGYLAIVAGLCVEADYIFVPEDPPDSDWPSVLCSSLSKQRLAGRRQNIVIVSEGAVDRNGEPITAHKIQEVITKRLKQDTRITVLGHVQRGGSPSAFDRLLGCRMGVEAVLALMEANDDTEPCVVTLHRNQTIRLPLMECVQKTNAVSKALRDKNWKQAVNLRGISFARNLETYKMLTLPKPPMHPSFLPYKVQCLAVIHIGAPACGMNAAVRSFVRNSIYRGHNVLGIHEGIEGLIAGKLKPLEWSTVSGFVSKGGAYLGTKRMIPTSENLEKIAELFNKFKITGLLIIGGFEVSISHIIIKN
;
A
#
# COMPACT_ATOMS: atom_id res chain seq x y z
N MET A 1 3.60 0.69 19.42
CA MET A 1 2.56 1.75 19.42
C MET A 1 1.38 1.32 18.59
N GLY A 2 0.24 1.99 18.76
CA GLY A 2 -1.02 1.60 18.12
C GLY A 2 -1.90 0.70 18.98
N ARG A 3 -1.84 0.85 20.31
CA ARG A 3 -2.50 0.09 21.40
C ARG A 3 -3.50 -0.96 20.95
N HIS A 4 -4.65 -0.52 20.44
CA HIS A 4 -5.74 -1.39 19.98
C HIS A 4 -6.06 -1.21 18.48
N CYS A 5 -5.16 -0.58 17.72
CA CYS A 5 -5.29 -0.22 16.31
C CYS A 5 -4.05 -0.57 15.49
N GLY A 6 -4.20 -1.47 14.52
CA GLY A 6 -3.13 -1.92 13.63
C GLY A 6 -2.73 -0.93 12.52
N TYR A 7 -3.37 0.24 12.42
CA TYR A 7 -3.20 1.14 11.26
C TYR A 7 -1.73 1.51 10.99
N LEU A 8 -0.97 1.85 12.04
CA LEU A 8 0.45 2.18 11.91
C LEU A 8 1.26 1.00 11.36
N ALA A 9 1.00 -0.22 11.84
CA ALA A 9 1.70 -1.40 11.38
C ALA A 9 1.38 -1.76 9.93
N ILE A 10 0.11 -1.61 9.49
CA ILE A 10 -0.30 -1.86 8.10
C ILE A 10 0.36 -0.85 7.16
N VAL A 11 0.24 0.45 7.47
CA VAL A 11 0.81 1.51 6.63
C VAL A 11 2.33 1.40 6.59
N ALA A 12 2.99 1.19 7.74
CA ALA A 12 4.42 0.95 7.78
C ALA A 12 4.81 -0.28 6.94
N GLY A 13 4.07 -1.38 7.05
CA GLY A 13 4.31 -2.60 6.29
C GLY A 13 4.22 -2.41 4.78
N LEU A 14 3.27 -1.59 4.32
CA LEU A 14 3.18 -1.17 2.93
C LEU A 14 4.38 -0.32 2.49
N CYS A 15 4.78 0.66 3.32
CA CYS A 15 5.86 1.59 3.02
C CYS A 15 7.26 0.95 3.00
N VAL A 16 7.50 -0.08 3.83
CA VAL A 16 8.82 -0.73 3.93
C VAL A 16 8.86 -2.12 3.29
N GLU A 17 7.77 -2.54 2.66
CA GLU A 17 7.61 -3.87 2.08
C GLU A 17 7.86 -5.01 3.08
N ALA A 18 7.32 -4.86 4.30
CA ALA A 18 7.48 -5.85 5.37
C ALA A 18 6.94 -7.22 4.96
N ASP A 19 7.70 -8.28 5.23
CA ASP A 19 7.36 -9.65 4.84
C ASP A 19 6.20 -10.25 5.64
N TYR A 20 5.96 -9.72 6.86
CA TYR A 20 4.82 -10.09 7.67
C TYR A 20 4.44 -8.95 8.63
N ILE A 21 3.15 -8.77 8.88
CA ILE A 21 2.65 -7.87 9.93
C ILE A 21 1.74 -8.61 10.90
N PHE A 22 1.80 -8.25 12.17
CA PHE A 22 0.85 -8.69 13.19
C PHE A 22 0.02 -7.51 13.66
N VAL A 23 -1.29 -7.59 13.47
CA VAL A 23 -2.26 -6.53 13.79
C VAL A 23 -3.48 -7.09 14.53
N PRO A 24 -4.05 -6.36 15.49
CA PRO A 24 -5.20 -6.84 16.26
C PRO A 24 -6.46 -7.07 15.42
N GLU A 25 -6.63 -6.32 14.33
CA GLU A 25 -7.82 -6.44 13.47
C GLU A 25 -7.80 -7.67 12.54
N ASP A 26 -6.65 -8.32 12.38
CA ASP A 26 -6.48 -9.50 11.54
C ASP A 26 -5.53 -10.50 12.21
N PRO A 27 -5.97 -11.10 13.34
CA PRO A 27 -5.14 -12.00 14.11
C PRO A 27 -4.92 -13.30 13.32
N PRO A 28 -3.68 -13.83 13.32
CA PRO A 28 -3.37 -15.03 12.59
C PRO A 28 -3.92 -16.27 13.33
N ASP A 29 -4.04 -17.38 12.60
CA ASP A 29 -4.42 -18.68 13.16
C ASP A 29 -3.38 -19.23 14.15
N SER A 30 -3.73 -20.26 14.91
CA SER A 30 -2.83 -20.89 15.90
C SER A 30 -1.52 -21.40 15.28
N ASP A 31 -1.54 -21.79 14.00
CA ASP A 31 -0.35 -22.23 13.26
C ASP A 31 0.45 -21.06 12.63
N TRP A 32 0.25 -19.83 13.11
CA TRP A 32 1.05 -18.68 12.69
C TRP A 32 2.56 -18.89 12.75
N PRO A 33 3.17 -19.67 13.69
CA PRO A 33 4.60 -19.88 13.69
C PRO A 33 5.09 -20.60 12.42
N SER A 34 4.32 -21.60 11.94
CA SER A 34 4.67 -22.35 10.72
C SER A 34 4.41 -21.52 9.48
N VAL A 35 3.29 -20.78 9.44
CA VAL A 35 2.94 -19.87 8.35
C VAL A 35 3.99 -18.77 8.20
N LEU A 36 4.39 -18.14 9.31
CA LEU A 36 5.45 -17.14 9.34
C LEU A 36 6.76 -17.72 8.79
N CYS A 37 7.22 -18.85 9.34
CA CYS A 37 8.48 -19.45 8.92
C CYS A 37 8.49 -19.81 7.44
N SER A 38 7.39 -20.41 6.95
CA SER A 38 7.20 -20.75 5.54
C SER A 38 7.24 -19.50 4.64
N SER A 39 6.58 -18.42 5.06
CA SER A 39 6.60 -17.15 4.32
C SER A 39 8.03 -16.59 4.22
N LEU A 40 8.73 -16.47 5.36
CA LEU A 40 10.08 -15.91 5.41
C LEU A 40 11.08 -16.75 4.60
N SER A 41 11.01 -18.09 4.70
CA SER A 41 11.83 -18.99 3.89
C SER A 41 11.59 -18.82 2.39
N LYS A 42 10.32 -18.70 1.96
CA LYS A 42 9.98 -18.48 0.55
C LYS A 42 10.52 -17.13 0.04
N GLN A 43 10.42 -16.07 0.84
CA GLN A 43 10.97 -14.76 0.49
C GLN A 43 12.49 -14.81 0.33
N ARG A 44 13.19 -15.52 1.21
CA ARG A 44 14.64 -15.69 1.15
C ARG A 44 15.08 -16.51 -0.07
N LEU A 45 14.37 -17.59 -0.38
CA LEU A 45 14.58 -18.38 -1.60
C LEU A 45 14.31 -17.56 -2.87
N ALA A 46 13.40 -16.58 -2.81
CA ALA A 46 13.15 -15.64 -3.89
C ALA A 46 14.23 -14.53 -4.01
N GLY A 47 15.30 -14.59 -3.21
CA GLY A 47 16.45 -13.69 -3.28
C GLY A 47 16.44 -12.52 -2.30
N ARG A 48 15.43 -12.39 -1.42
CA ARG A 48 15.44 -11.36 -0.37
C ARG A 48 16.51 -11.68 0.67
N ARG A 49 17.47 -10.76 0.85
CA ARG A 49 18.60 -10.92 1.79
C ARG A 49 18.21 -10.64 3.24
N GLN A 50 17.22 -9.79 3.44
CA GLN A 50 16.74 -9.34 4.75
C GLN A 50 15.24 -9.60 4.84
N ASN A 51 14.77 -9.83 6.07
CA ASN A 51 13.35 -9.94 6.37
C ASN A 51 12.94 -8.91 7.42
N ILE A 52 11.78 -8.29 7.22
CA ILE A 52 11.20 -7.31 8.13
C ILE A 52 9.82 -7.81 8.57
N VAL A 53 9.66 -7.99 9.89
CA VAL A 53 8.39 -8.34 10.52
C VAL A 53 7.95 -7.16 11.39
N ILE A 54 6.74 -6.64 11.16
CA ILE A 54 6.20 -5.53 11.96
C ILE A 54 5.14 -6.06 12.92
N VAL A 55 5.25 -5.69 14.19
CA VAL A 55 4.36 -6.18 15.25
C VAL A 55 3.68 -4.98 15.90
N SER A 56 2.36 -4.91 15.81
CA SER A 56 1.57 -3.94 16.59
C SER A 56 1.66 -4.28 18.08
N GLU A 57 1.61 -3.28 18.95
CA GLU A 57 1.67 -3.53 20.40
C GLU A 57 0.44 -4.28 20.94
N GLY A 58 -0.69 -4.16 20.24
CA GLY A 58 -1.91 -4.92 20.52
C GLY A 58 -2.03 -6.22 19.73
N ALA A 59 -0.94 -6.72 19.14
CA ALA A 59 -0.99 -7.97 18.38
C ALA A 59 -1.41 -9.15 19.27
N VAL A 60 -2.43 -9.88 18.83
CA VAL A 60 -2.96 -11.07 19.49
C VAL A 60 -3.20 -12.16 18.44
N ASP A 61 -3.27 -13.41 18.88
CA ASP A 61 -3.78 -14.51 18.06
C ASP A 61 -5.32 -14.61 18.15
N ARG A 62 -5.93 -15.56 17.44
CA ARG A 62 -7.39 -15.80 17.47
C ARG A 62 -7.91 -16.32 18.80
N ASN A 63 -7.03 -16.83 19.67
CA ASN A 63 -7.39 -17.24 21.02
C ASN A 63 -7.43 -16.04 21.98
N GLY A 64 -6.78 -14.94 21.62
CA GLY A 64 -6.63 -13.74 22.44
C GLY A 64 -5.30 -13.70 23.18
N GLU A 65 -4.37 -14.62 22.90
CA GLU A 65 -3.04 -14.58 23.49
C GLU A 65 -2.21 -13.46 22.85
N PRO A 66 -1.52 -12.63 23.64
CA PRO A 66 -0.60 -11.63 23.10
C PRO A 66 0.53 -12.26 22.28
N ILE A 67 0.74 -11.74 21.07
CA ILE A 67 1.88 -12.09 20.22
C ILE A 67 2.96 -11.03 20.44
N THR A 68 3.97 -11.37 21.25
CA THR A 68 5.08 -10.46 21.55
C THR A 68 6.22 -10.61 20.54
N ALA A 69 7.03 -9.55 20.39
CA ALA A 69 8.22 -9.58 19.54
C ALA A 69 9.22 -10.68 19.97
N HIS A 70 9.32 -10.97 21.27
CA HIS A 70 10.15 -12.06 21.80
C HIS A 70 9.64 -13.44 21.38
N LYS A 71 8.32 -13.69 21.44
CA LYS A 71 7.71 -14.95 20.97
C LYS A 71 8.02 -15.18 19.48
N ILE A 72 7.94 -14.11 18.67
CA ILE A 72 8.27 -14.16 17.24
C ILE A 72 9.77 -14.44 17.03
N GLN A 73 10.66 -13.74 17.73
CA GLN A 73 12.11 -13.94 17.65
C GLN A 73 12.48 -15.38 17.99
N GLU A 74 11.93 -15.93 19.08
CA GLU A 74 12.17 -17.30 19.51
C GLU A 74 11.76 -18.30 18.43
N VAL A 75 10.58 -18.12 17.82
CA VAL A 75 10.09 -18.96 16.72
C VAL A 75 11.05 -18.92 15.53
N ILE A 76 11.47 -17.73 15.09
CA ILE A 76 12.37 -17.58 13.93
C ILE A 76 13.74 -18.19 14.24
N THR A 77 14.33 -17.90 15.40
CA THR A 77 15.64 -18.43 15.79
C THR A 77 15.61 -19.95 15.92
N LYS A 78 14.60 -20.53 16.58
CA LYS A 78 14.50 -21.99 16.77
C LYS A 78 14.24 -22.74 15.47
N ARG A 79 13.31 -22.26 14.64
CA ARG A 79 12.86 -22.99 13.43
C ARG A 79 13.68 -22.69 12.20
N LEU A 80 14.08 -21.43 11.99
CA LEU A 80 14.81 -21.00 10.79
C LEU A 80 16.31 -20.81 11.02
N LYS A 81 16.78 -20.80 12.27
CA LYS A 81 18.19 -20.55 12.63
C LYS A 81 18.74 -19.26 12.03
N GLN A 82 17.89 -18.23 11.92
CA GLN A 82 18.24 -16.91 11.38
C GLN A 82 18.56 -15.94 12.52
N ASP A 83 19.62 -15.13 12.37
CA ASP A 83 19.91 -14.05 13.31
C ASP A 83 18.77 -13.03 13.27
N THR A 84 18.09 -12.87 14.40
CA THR A 84 16.86 -12.08 14.51
C THR A 84 17.05 -11.05 15.61
N ARG A 85 16.86 -9.76 15.27
CA ARG A 85 16.98 -8.64 16.20
C ARG A 85 15.64 -7.97 16.41
N ILE A 86 15.34 -7.62 17.65
CA ILE A 86 14.13 -6.89 18.02
C ILE A 86 14.48 -5.41 18.16
N THR A 87 13.72 -4.56 17.49
CA THR A 87 13.80 -3.10 17.65
C THR A 87 12.46 -2.58 18.14
N VAL A 88 12.42 -2.12 19.40
CA VAL A 88 11.25 -1.44 19.96
C VAL A 88 11.43 0.05 19.80
N LEU A 89 10.69 0.66 18.86
CA LEU A 89 10.79 2.09 18.57
C LEU A 89 10.41 2.98 19.78
N GLY A 90 9.42 2.55 20.58
CA GLY A 90 9.01 3.30 21.77
C GLY A 90 8.49 4.72 21.46
N HIS A 91 8.84 5.67 22.32
CA HIS A 91 8.33 7.05 22.29
C HIS A 91 8.85 7.92 21.14
N VAL A 92 9.85 7.45 20.38
CA VAL A 92 10.32 8.15 19.17
C VAL A 92 9.19 8.37 18.16
N GLN A 93 8.17 7.50 18.18
CA GLN A 93 6.97 7.58 17.33
C GLN A 93 6.00 8.72 17.72
N ARG A 94 6.18 9.35 18.89
CA ARG A 94 5.38 10.51 19.35
C ARG A 94 6.16 11.82 19.33
N GLY A 95 7.49 11.74 19.36
CA GLY A 95 8.37 12.91 19.35
C GLY A 95 8.72 13.39 17.94
N GLY A 96 9.58 14.41 17.88
CA GLY A 96 10.03 15.02 16.62
C GLY A 96 9.10 16.14 16.14
N SER A 97 9.52 16.81 15.06
CA SER A 97 8.73 17.89 14.45
C SER A 97 7.58 17.29 13.62
N PRO A 98 6.34 17.81 13.75
CA PRO A 98 5.21 17.34 12.93
C PRO A 98 5.49 17.43 11.43
N SER A 99 4.99 16.46 10.67
CA SER A 99 5.12 16.41 9.21
C SER A 99 4.39 17.59 8.54
N ALA A 100 4.70 17.89 7.28
CA ALA A 100 3.98 18.93 6.53
C ALA A 100 2.47 18.64 6.47
N PHE A 101 2.09 17.36 6.35
CA PHE A 101 0.70 16.92 6.38
C PHE A 101 0.06 17.21 7.74
N ASP A 102 0.70 16.82 8.84
CA ASP A 102 0.15 17.02 10.19
C ASP A 102 0.07 18.50 10.59
N ARG A 103 1.03 19.31 10.15
CA ARG A 103 0.99 20.78 10.36
C ARG A 103 -0.22 21.39 9.66
N LEU A 104 -0.39 21.11 8.37
CA LEU A 104 -1.51 21.65 7.60
C LEU A 104 -2.85 21.13 8.12
N LEU A 105 -2.90 19.84 8.48
CA LEU A 105 -4.09 19.21 9.06
C LEU A 105 -4.46 19.88 10.40
N GLY A 106 -3.50 20.03 11.31
CA GLY A 106 -3.71 20.69 12.60
C GLY A 106 -4.17 22.14 12.44
N CYS A 107 -3.56 22.91 11.54
CA CYS A 107 -4.01 24.28 11.24
C CYS A 107 -5.45 24.31 10.72
N ARG A 108 -5.80 23.46 9.73
CA ARG A 108 -7.15 23.42 9.14
C ARG A 108 -8.22 23.02 10.15
N MET A 109 -7.95 22.00 10.96
CA MET A 109 -8.90 21.55 11.99
C MET A 109 -8.99 22.56 13.15
N GLY A 110 -7.89 23.23 13.50
CA GLY A 110 -7.88 24.26 14.54
C GLY A 110 -8.75 25.46 14.18
N VAL A 111 -8.64 25.97 12.94
CA VAL A 111 -9.51 27.04 12.44
C VAL A 111 -10.98 26.61 12.48
N GLU A 112 -11.29 25.43 11.96
CA GLU A 112 -12.67 24.93 11.93
C GLU A 112 -13.23 24.71 13.34
N ALA A 113 -12.42 24.28 14.31
CA ALA A 113 -12.85 24.12 15.69
C ALA A 113 -13.22 25.46 16.34
N VAL A 114 -12.47 26.53 16.07
CA VAL A 114 -12.82 27.88 16.54
C VAL A 114 -14.13 28.36 15.91
N LEU A 115 -14.30 28.17 14.60
CA LEU A 115 -15.55 28.50 13.91
C LEU A 115 -16.73 27.72 14.49
N ALA A 116 -16.55 26.41 14.74
CA ALA A 116 -17.58 25.58 15.35
C ALA A 116 -18.00 26.08 16.75
N LEU A 117 -17.06 26.60 17.54
CA LEU A 117 -17.35 27.18 18.85
C LEU A 117 -18.07 28.53 18.74
N MET A 118 -17.68 29.38 17.78
CA MET A 118 -18.29 30.70 17.58
C MET A 118 -19.72 30.62 17.03
N GLU A 119 -20.01 29.59 16.24
CA GLU A 119 -21.33 29.35 15.66
C GLU A 119 -22.26 28.55 16.59
N ALA A 120 -21.71 27.94 17.64
CA ALA A 120 -22.48 27.12 18.57
C ALA A 120 -23.45 27.96 19.40
N ASN A 121 -24.65 27.41 19.60
CA ASN A 121 -25.69 27.91 20.50
C ASN A 121 -26.16 26.78 21.43
N ASP A 122 -27.13 27.06 22.30
CA ASP A 122 -27.62 26.10 23.30
C ASP A 122 -28.19 24.80 22.69
N ASP A 123 -28.66 24.85 21.44
CA ASP A 123 -29.21 23.70 20.71
C ASP A 123 -28.15 22.94 19.89
N THR A 124 -26.90 23.41 19.85
CA THR A 124 -25.84 22.83 19.02
C THR A 124 -25.26 21.57 19.67
N GLU A 125 -25.36 20.43 19.00
CA GLU A 125 -24.76 19.19 19.49
C GLU A 125 -23.22 19.28 19.51
N PRO A 126 -22.55 18.81 20.58
CA PRO A 126 -21.10 18.70 20.61
C PRO A 126 -20.56 17.92 19.41
N CYS A 127 -19.56 18.47 18.73
CA CYS A 127 -19.01 17.87 17.53
C CYS A 127 -17.50 17.63 17.61
N VAL A 128 -17.01 16.78 16.71
CA VAL A 128 -15.59 16.52 16.45
C VAL A 128 -15.27 17.03 15.06
N VAL A 129 -14.28 17.91 14.98
CA VAL A 129 -13.69 18.33 13.70
C VAL A 129 -12.78 17.23 13.18
N THR A 130 -12.99 16.82 11.94
CA THR A 130 -12.21 15.75 11.30
C THR A 130 -12.02 16.00 9.81
N LEU A 131 -11.20 15.17 9.17
CA LEU A 131 -10.97 15.20 7.73
C LEU A 131 -11.66 14.02 7.05
N HIS A 132 -12.60 14.30 6.14
CA HIS A 132 -13.20 13.29 5.27
C HIS A 132 -12.91 13.65 3.81
N ARG A 133 -12.30 12.72 3.06
CA ARG A 133 -11.92 12.92 1.64
C ARG A 133 -11.16 14.24 1.40
N ASN A 134 -10.23 14.57 2.29
CA ASN A 134 -9.41 15.78 2.27
C ASN A 134 -10.18 17.12 2.48
N GLN A 135 -11.42 17.03 2.94
CA GLN A 135 -12.26 18.16 3.35
C GLN A 135 -12.48 18.12 4.86
N THR A 136 -12.44 19.29 5.50
CA THR A 136 -12.72 19.40 6.93
C THR A 136 -14.23 19.33 7.14
N ILE A 137 -14.69 18.49 8.06
CA ILE A 137 -16.10 18.32 8.39
C ILE A 137 -16.29 18.26 9.91
N ARG A 138 -17.50 18.54 10.39
CA ARG A 138 -17.92 18.37 11.78
C ARG A 138 -18.79 17.11 11.87
N LEU A 139 -18.50 16.24 12.85
CA LEU A 139 -19.30 15.04 13.12
C LEU A 139 -19.81 15.05 14.55
N PRO A 140 -21.00 14.50 14.85
CA PRO A 140 -21.50 14.38 16.22
C PRO A 140 -20.50 13.62 17.11
N LEU A 141 -20.14 14.21 18.26
CA LEU A 141 -19.15 13.64 19.17
C LEU A 141 -19.58 12.26 19.66
N MET A 142 -20.85 12.12 20.05
CA MET A 142 -21.37 10.87 20.59
C MET A 142 -21.38 9.75 19.55
N GLU A 143 -21.68 10.06 18.29
CA GLU A 143 -21.59 9.08 17.20
C GLU A 143 -20.15 8.58 16.99
N CYS A 144 -19.16 9.49 17.04
CA CYS A 144 -17.74 9.12 16.96
C CYS A 144 -17.30 8.20 18.11
N VAL A 145 -17.73 8.50 19.34
CA VAL A 145 -17.43 7.66 20.52
C VAL A 145 -18.08 6.29 20.40
N GLN A 146 -19.35 6.22 19.98
CA GLN A 146 -20.05 4.94 19.78
C GLN A 146 -19.36 4.08 18.71
N LYS A 147 -18.95 4.67 17.58
CA LYS A 147 -18.22 3.96 16.52
C LYS A 147 -16.89 3.39 17.00
N THR A 148 -16.12 4.14 17.80
CA THR A 148 -14.84 3.65 18.32
C THR A 148 -15.03 2.54 19.34
N ASN A 149 -16.04 2.62 20.21
CA ASN A 149 -16.41 1.54 21.14
C ASN A 149 -16.90 0.28 20.41
N ALA A 150 -17.62 0.43 19.29
CA ALA A 150 -18.08 -0.69 18.47
C ALA A 150 -16.92 -1.52 17.92
N VAL A 151 -15.79 -0.88 17.54
CA VAL A 151 -14.57 -1.60 17.12
C VAL A 151 -14.04 -2.46 18.26
N SER A 152 -13.88 -1.87 19.46
CA SER A 152 -13.39 -2.59 20.64
C SER A 152 -14.31 -3.75 21.04
N LYS A 153 -15.62 -3.58 20.87
CA LYS A 153 -16.60 -4.67 21.06
C LYS A 153 -16.40 -5.77 20.03
N ALA A 154 -16.33 -5.43 18.73
CA ALA A 154 -16.14 -6.41 17.66
C ALA A 154 -14.85 -7.23 17.83
N LEU A 155 -13.75 -6.60 18.29
CA LEU A 155 -12.50 -7.30 18.59
C LEU A 155 -12.64 -8.27 19.77
N ARG A 156 -13.34 -7.89 20.85
CA ARG A 156 -13.62 -8.78 22.00
C ARG A 156 -14.50 -9.96 21.61
N ASP A 157 -15.51 -9.70 20.78
CA ASP A 157 -16.44 -10.71 20.28
C ASP A 157 -15.83 -11.58 19.16
N LYS A 158 -14.53 -11.41 18.87
CA LYS A 158 -13.78 -12.11 17.82
C LYS A 158 -14.36 -11.95 16.40
N ASN A 159 -15.10 -10.87 16.16
CA ASN A 159 -15.64 -10.53 14.85
C ASN A 159 -14.67 -9.61 14.08
N TRP A 160 -13.57 -10.21 13.59
CA TRP A 160 -12.47 -9.50 12.92
C TRP A 160 -12.92 -8.77 11.65
N LYS A 161 -13.77 -9.41 10.84
CA LYS A 161 -14.30 -8.80 9.59
C LYS A 161 -15.10 -7.54 9.89
N GLN A 162 -15.94 -7.56 10.93
CA GLN A 162 -16.68 -6.39 11.37
C GLN A 162 -15.72 -5.32 11.93
N ALA A 163 -14.71 -5.69 12.71
CA ALA A 163 -13.73 -4.75 13.24
C ALA A 163 -12.98 -3.99 12.12
N VAL A 164 -12.52 -4.70 11.08
CA VAL A 164 -11.89 -4.09 9.89
C VAL A 164 -12.87 -3.15 9.17
N ASN A 165 -14.13 -3.56 8.98
CA ASN A 165 -15.14 -2.70 8.33
C ASN A 165 -15.42 -1.43 9.15
N LEU A 166 -15.51 -1.54 10.48
CA LEU A 166 -15.74 -0.41 11.38
C LEU A 166 -14.54 0.55 11.44
N ARG A 167 -13.31 0.08 11.18
CA ARG A 167 -12.14 0.96 10.99
C ARG A 167 -12.24 1.81 9.73
N GLY A 168 -13.07 1.41 8.77
CA GLY A 168 -13.38 2.15 7.56
C GLY A 168 -12.70 1.61 6.31
N ILE A 169 -13.16 2.12 5.16
CA ILE A 169 -12.80 1.63 3.82
C ILE A 169 -11.29 1.77 3.55
N SER A 170 -10.66 2.86 4.01
CA SER A 170 -9.21 3.06 3.85
C SER A 170 -8.39 2.00 4.58
N PHE A 171 -8.79 1.63 5.79
CA PHE A 171 -8.13 0.59 6.58
C PHE A 171 -8.24 -0.77 5.88
N ALA A 172 -9.47 -1.17 5.53
CA ALA A 172 -9.74 -2.44 4.86
C ALA A 172 -8.94 -2.56 3.55
N ARG A 173 -8.96 -1.51 2.72
CA ARG A 173 -8.23 -1.47 1.46
C ARG A 173 -6.71 -1.56 1.65
N ASN A 174 -6.16 -0.90 2.67
CA ASN A 174 -4.73 -0.97 2.97
C ASN A 174 -4.32 -2.38 3.42
N LEU A 175 -5.12 -3.03 4.27
CA LEU A 175 -4.88 -4.40 4.71
C LEU A 175 -4.94 -5.39 3.53
N GLU A 176 -5.95 -5.30 2.69
CA GLU A 176 -6.09 -6.14 1.50
C GLU A 176 -4.93 -5.94 0.52
N THR A 177 -4.58 -4.68 0.25
CA THR A 177 -3.45 -4.32 -0.61
C THR A 177 -2.15 -4.88 -0.05
N TYR A 178 -1.93 -4.80 1.26
CA TYR A 178 -0.76 -5.37 1.91
C TYR A 178 -0.69 -6.88 1.72
N LYS A 179 -1.77 -7.61 2.04
CA LYS A 179 -1.83 -9.07 1.90
C LYS A 179 -1.51 -9.52 0.48
N MET A 180 -2.07 -8.83 -0.52
CA MET A 180 -1.83 -9.13 -1.93
C MET A 180 -0.38 -8.85 -2.34
N LEU A 181 0.16 -7.68 -1.98
CA LEU A 181 1.52 -7.28 -2.41
C LEU A 181 2.64 -8.05 -1.72
N THR A 182 2.39 -8.66 -0.56
CA THR A 182 3.42 -9.32 0.26
C THR A 182 3.60 -10.80 -0.09
N LEU A 183 2.74 -11.38 -0.94
CA LEU A 183 2.90 -12.77 -1.37
C LEU A 183 4.30 -13.03 -1.98
N PRO A 184 4.93 -14.18 -1.70
CA PRO A 184 6.27 -14.48 -2.24
C PRO A 184 6.23 -14.76 -3.74
N LYS A 185 5.10 -15.28 -4.24
CA LYS A 185 4.84 -15.59 -5.64
C LYS A 185 3.36 -15.32 -5.93
N PRO A 186 2.98 -15.05 -7.20
CA PRO A 186 1.57 -14.97 -7.57
C PRO A 186 0.84 -16.28 -7.21
N PRO A 187 -0.41 -16.19 -6.74
CA PRO A 187 -1.14 -17.35 -6.26
C PRO A 187 -1.64 -18.31 -7.36
N MET A 188 -1.64 -17.91 -8.64
CA MET A 188 -2.33 -18.66 -9.70
C MET A 188 -1.43 -19.13 -10.85
N HIS A 189 -1.66 -20.38 -11.25
CA HIS A 189 -1.40 -20.86 -12.63
C HIS A 189 -2.47 -20.26 -13.56
N PRO A 190 -2.13 -19.83 -14.80
CA PRO A 190 -3.05 -19.17 -15.74
C PRO A 190 -4.34 -19.94 -16.09
N SER A 191 -4.37 -21.25 -15.81
CA SER A 191 -5.35 -22.21 -16.32
C SER A 191 -6.78 -22.09 -15.76
N PHE A 192 -7.02 -21.28 -14.73
CA PHE A 192 -8.31 -21.20 -14.02
C PHE A 192 -8.87 -19.76 -13.91
N LEU A 193 -8.38 -18.82 -14.71
CA LEU A 193 -8.87 -17.44 -14.67
C LEU A 193 -10.19 -17.31 -15.45
N PRO A 194 -11.25 -16.71 -14.88
CA PRO A 194 -12.52 -16.50 -15.57
C PRO A 194 -12.45 -15.37 -16.63
N TYR A 195 -11.26 -14.85 -16.91
CA TYR A 195 -11.01 -13.75 -17.82
C TYR A 195 -9.73 -13.98 -18.64
N LYS A 196 -9.66 -13.33 -19.80
CA LYS A 196 -8.53 -13.44 -20.73
C LYS A 196 -7.28 -12.79 -20.13
N VAL A 197 -6.15 -13.51 -20.17
CA VAL A 197 -4.83 -12.97 -19.85
C VAL A 197 -4.50 -11.82 -20.82
N GLN A 198 -4.02 -10.71 -20.27
CA GLN A 198 -3.75 -9.47 -20.97
C GLN A 198 -2.26 -9.13 -20.88
N CYS A 199 -1.75 -8.39 -21.87
CA CYS A 199 -0.42 -7.79 -21.81
C CYS A 199 -0.61 -6.31 -21.48
N LEU A 200 -0.20 -5.92 -20.28
CA LEU A 200 -0.31 -4.56 -19.79
C LEU A 200 1.07 -3.89 -19.87
N ALA A 201 1.09 -2.59 -20.11
CA ALA A 201 2.33 -1.81 -20.11
C ALA A 201 2.29 -0.72 -19.05
N VAL A 202 3.46 -0.33 -18.54
CA VAL A 202 3.62 0.80 -17.61
C VAL A 202 4.75 1.71 -18.07
N ILE A 203 4.53 3.03 -17.97
CA ILE A 203 5.45 4.07 -18.44
C ILE A 203 5.48 5.24 -17.46
N HIS A 204 6.63 5.92 -17.39
CA HIS A 204 6.75 7.23 -16.76
C HIS A 204 6.85 8.36 -17.79
N ILE A 205 6.12 9.45 -17.55
CA ILE A 205 6.18 10.66 -18.39
C ILE A 205 6.26 11.90 -17.50
N GLY A 206 7.11 12.85 -17.88
CA GLY A 206 7.33 14.09 -17.14
C GLY A 206 8.59 14.07 -16.26
N ALA A 207 8.65 14.96 -15.28
CA ALA A 207 9.75 15.02 -14.33
C ALA A 207 9.65 13.90 -13.26
N PRO A 208 10.78 13.39 -12.74
CA PRO A 208 10.76 12.41 -11.66
C PRO A 208 10.03 12.94 -10.41
N ALA A 209 9.15 12.12 -9.84
CA ALA A 209 8.44 12.43 -8.61
C ALA A 209 8.50 11.25 -7.62
N CYS A 210 8.52 11.57 -6.33
CA CYS A 210 8.48 10.55 -5.27
C CYS A 210 7.21 9.69 -5.41
N GLY A 211 7.37 8.36 -5.30
CA GLY A 211 6.26 7.41 -5.40
C GLY A 211 6.05 6.80 -6.79
N MET A 212 6.72 7.29 -7.83
CA MET A 212 6.67 6.69 -9.18
C MET A 212 7.03 5.19 -9.15
N ASN A 213 8.13 4.83 -8.49
CA ASN A 213 8.56 3.44 -8.34
C ASN A 213 7.56 2.61 -7.52
N ALA A 214 7.01 3.17 -6.44
CA ALA A 214 6.01 2.50 -5.61
C ALA A 214 4.73 2.18 -6.42
N ALA A 215 4.31 3.10 -7.29
CA ALA A 215 3.17 2.90 -8.19
C ALA A 215 3.45 1.80 -9.23
N VAL A 216 4.65 1.78 -9.84
CA VAL A 216 5.07 0.69 -10.76
C VAL A 216 5.02 -0.66 -10.06
N ARG A 217 5.62 -0.76 -8.85
CA ARG A 217 5.61 -2.02 -8.09
C ARG A 217 4.19 -2.49 -7.78
N SER A 218 3.34 -1.59 -7.31
CA SER A 218 1.96 -1.91 -6.99
C SER A 218 1.22 -2.43 -8.22
N PHE A 219 1.35 -1.74 -9.35
CA PHE A 219 0.74 -2.14 -10.62
C PHE A 219 1.25 -3.48 -11.12
N VAL A 220 2.56 -3.70 -11.13
CA VAL A 220 3.19 -4.95 -11.62
C VAL A 220 2.72 -6.13 -10.77
N ARG A 221 2.81 -6.04 -9.45
CA ARG A 221 2.40 -7.15 -8.57
C ARG A 221 0.90 -7.41 -8.64
N ASN A 222 0.06 -6.38 -8.69
CA ASN A 222 -1.40 -6.58 -8.81
C ASN A 222 -1.79 -7.19 -10.16
N SER A 223 -1.13 -6.78 -11.24
CA SER A 223 -1.35 -7.34 -12.57
C SER A 223 -0.94 -8.81 -12.65
N ILE A 224 0.25 -9.15 -12.14
CA ILE A 224 0.76 -10.53 -12.11
C ILE A 224 -0.08 -11.40 -11.15
N TYR A 225 -0.56 -10.85 -10.04
CA TYR A 225 -1.48 -11.54 -9.12
C TYR A 225 -2.77 -11.98 -9.84
N ARG A 226 -3.24 -11.16 -10.79
CA ARG A 226 -4.39 -11.44 -11.68
C ARG A 226 -4.02 -12.26 -12.92
N GLY A 227 -2.76 -12.70 -13.05
CA GLY A 227 -2.28 -13.49 -14.18
C GLY A 227 -2.02 -12.71 -15.47
N HIS A 228 -1.99 -11.38 -15.42
CA HIS A 228 -1.58 -10.55 -16.56
C HIS A 228 -0.06 -10.47 -16.69
N ASN A 229 0.42 -10.31 -17.91
CA ASN A 229 1.83 -10.01 -18.19
C ASN A 229 2.05 -8.50 -18.18
N VAL A 230 3.21 -8.06 -17.71
CA VAL A 230 3.52 -6.62 -17.62
C VAL A 230 4.81 -6.27 -18.33
N LEU A 231 4.76 -5.23 -19.16
CA LEU A 231 5.92 -4.63 -19.82
C LEU A 231 6.21 -3.25 -19.22
N GLY A 232 7.46 -3.02 -18.84
CA GLY A 232 7.99 -1.71 -18.49
C GLY A 232 8.50 -1.01 -19.74
N ILE A 233 7.97 0.17 -20.04
CA ILE A 233 8.47 1.03 -21.10
C ILE A 233 9.51 1.97 -20.49
N HIS A 234 10.74 1.86 -20.95
CA HIS A 234 11.85 2.65 -20.43
C HIS A 234 11.96 4.01 -21.11
N GLU A 235 12.43 5.03 -20.38
CA GLU A 235 12.75 6.36 -20.90
C GLU A 235 11.56 7.13 -21.53
N GLY A 236 10.33 6.85 -21.07
CA GLY A 236 9.14 7.55 -21.53
C GLY A 236 8.81 7.30 -23.01
N ILE A 237 8.21 8.29 -23.67
CA ILE A 237 7.73 8.16 -25.05
C ILE A 237 8.88 7.98 -26.04
N GLU A 238 10.02 8.60 -25.78
CA GLU A 238 11.23 8.44 -26.59
C GLU A 238 11.67 6.98 -26.63
N GLY A 239 11.77 6.34 -25.46
CA GLY A 239 12.12 4.93 -25.37
C GLY A 239 11.01 4.00 -25.88
N LEU A 240 9.73 4.40 -25.78
CA LEU A 240 8.64 3.69 -26.46
C LEU A 240 8.88 3.65 -27.97
N ILE A 241 9.08 4.82 -28.61
CA ILE A 241 9.33 4.94 -30.05
C ILE A 241 10.60 4.15 -30.47
N ALA A 242 11.60 4.08 -29.59
CA ALA A 242 12.81 3.28 -29.80
C ALA A 242 12.63 1.78 -29.52
N GLY A 243 11.45 1.33 -29.07
CA GLY A 243 11.17 -0.07 -28.76
C GLY A 243 11.83 -0.59 -27.47
N LYS A 244 12.17 0.29 -26.52
CA LYS A 244 12.79 -0.05 -25.22
C LYS A 244 11.77 -0.59 -24.21
N LEU A 245 11.12 -1.71 -24.53
CA LEU A 245 10.18 -2.41 -23.65
C LEU A 245 10.85 -3.65 -23.05
N LYS A 246 10.66 -3.85 -21.74
CA LYS A 246 11.18 -5.04 -21.03
C LYS A 246 10.10 -5.67 -20.17
N PRO A 247 10.03 -7.01 -20.08
CA PRO A 247 9.12 -7.66 -19.14
C PRO A 247 9.49 -7.27 -17.70
N LEU A 248 8.45 -6.99 -16.89
CA LEU A 248 8.59 -6.77 -15.45
C LEU A 248 8.03 -7.99 -14.72
N GLU A 249 8.84 -8.57 -13.84
CA GLU A 249 8.47 -9.72 -13.04
C GLU A 249 8.21 -9.33 -11.58
N TRP A 250 7.68 -10.27 -10.80
CA TRP A 250 7.40 -10.05 -9.38
C TRP A 250 8.65 -9.62 -8.57
N SER A 251 9.79 -10.20 -8.92
CA SER A 251 11.09 -9.98 -8.28
C SER A 251 11.72 -8.66 -8.70
N THR A 252 11.58 -8.25 -9.97
CA THR A 252 12.28 -7.07 -10.54
C THR A 252 11.85 -5.74 -9.92
N VAL A 253 10.64 -5.67 -9.38
CA VAL A 253 10.10 -4.48 -8.70
C VAL A 253 10.23 -4.52 -7.18
N SER A 254 10.99 -5.48 -6.63
CA SER A 254 11.21 -5.57 -5.18
C SER A 254 12.06 -4.40 -4.69
N GLY A 255 11.67 -3.78 -3.56
CA GLY A 255 12.38 -2.65 -2.98
C GLY A 255 12.09 -1.29 -3.65
N PHE A 256 11.22 -1.25 -4.66
CA PHE A 256 10.86 -0.02 -5.35
C PHE A 256 10.12 0.98 -4.44
N VAL A 257 9.42 0.53 -3.40
CA VAL A 257 8.62 1.46 -2.55
C VAL A 257 9.51 2.50 -1.86
N SER A 258 10.70 2.09 -1.40
CA SER A 258 11.60 2.97 -0.64
C SER A 258 12.59 3.74 -1.51
N LYS A 259 12.46 3.70 -2.84
CA LYS A 259 13.41 4.33 -3.78
C LYS A 259 12.80 5.56 -4.44
N GLY A 260 13.52 6.68 -4.34
CA GLY A 260 13.21 7.90 -5.08
C GLY A 260 13.52 7.78 -6.58
N GLY A 261 13.17 8.82 -7.32
CA GLY A 261 13.37 8.88 -8.78
C GLY A 261 12.39 8.01 -9.57
N ALA A 262 12.81 7.61 -10.77
CA ALA A 262 12.00 6.85 -11.72
C ALA A 262 12.85 5.76 -12.39
N TYR A 263 12.74 4.51 -11.93
CA TYR A 263 13.63 3.41 -12.33
C TYR A 263 13.40 2.96 -13.78
N LEU A 264 12.19 3.13 -14.31
CA LEU A 264 11.94 2.97 -15.75
C LEU A 264 12.59 4.11 -16.56
N GLY A 265 12.99 5.21 -15.93
CA GLY A 265 13.36 6.45 -16.59
C GLY A 265 12.11 7.24 -17.00
N THR A 266 12.21 8.56 -16.95
CA THR A 266 11.12 9.47 -17.33
C THR A 266 11.67 10.63 -18.14
N LYS A 267 10.89 11.07 -19.12
CA LYS A 267 11.19 12.19 -20.02
C LYS A 267 9.91 13.00 -20.21
N ARG A 268 10.07 14.29 -20.56
CA ARG A 268 8.92 15.20 -20.81
C ARG A 268 8.35 15.11 -22.22
N MET A 269 8.96 14.32 -23.10
CA MET A 269 8.47 14.13 -24.46
C MET A 269 7.05 13.53 -24.42
N ILE A 270 6.16 14.14 -25.19
CA ILE A 270 4.78 13.68 -25.41
C ILE A 270 4.66 13.01 -26.79
N PRO A 271 3.67 12.13 -27.01
CA PRO A 271 3.35 11.63 -28.33
C PRO A 271 2.98 12.78 -29.28
N THR A 272 3.35 12.65 -30.55
CA THR A 272 2.99 13.57 -31.63
C THR A 272 2.32 12.79 -32.75
N SER A 273 1.53 13.46 -33.60
CA SER A 273 0.81 12.82 -34.71
C SER A 273 1.73 12.01 -35.63
N GLU A 274 2.95 12.49 -35.87
CA GLU A 274 3.97 11.80 -36.68
C GLU A 274 4.45 10.47 -36.08
N ASN A 275 4.39 10.34 -34.75
CA ASN A 275 4.89 9.15 -34.05
C ASN A 275 3.78 8.18 -33.64
N LEU A 276 2.51 8.55 -33.82
CA LEU A 276 1.37 7.73 -33.40
C LEU A 276 1.30 6.39 -34.15
N GLU A 277 1.53 6.38 -35.45
CA GLU A 277 1.53 5.15 -36.26
C GLU A 277 2.56 4.15 -35.72
N LYS A 278 3.79 4.62 -35.46
CA LYS A 278 4.85 3.80 -34.90
C LYS A 278 4.55 3.31 -33.49
N ILE A 279 3.93 4.14 -32.64
CA ILE A 279 3.47 3.71 -31.31
C ILE A 279 2.40 2.63 -31.44
N ALA A 280 1.43 2.78 -32.34
CA ALA A 280 0.37 1.81 -32.58
C ALA A 280 0.92 0.47 -33.12
N GLU A 281 1.89 0.52 -34.03
CA GLU A 281 2.62 -0.67 -34.51
C GLU A 281 3.28 -1.43 -33.37
N LEU A 282 3.95 -0.72 -32.44
CA LEU A 282 4.57 -1.33 -31.28
C LEU A 282 3.55 -1.92 -30.31
N PHE A 283 2.42 -1.25 -30.10
CA PHE A 283 1.32 -1.79 -29.30
C PHE A 283 0.79 -3.10 -29.89
N ASN A 284 0.61 -3.15 -31.21
CA ASN A 284 0.20 -4.37 -31.91
C ASN A 284 1.29 -5.46 -31.84
N LYS A 285 2.55 -5.11 -32.07
CA LYS A 285 3.70 -6.03 -32.03
C LYS A 285 3.85 -6.70 -30.67
N PHE A 286 3.77 -5.92 -29.58
CA PHE A 286 3.87 -6.42 -28.21
C PHE A 286 2.52 -6.86 -27.62
N LYS A 287 1.45 -6.79 -28.42
CA LYS A 287 0.07 -7.15 -28.05
C LYS A 287 -0.41 -6.43 -26.79
N ILE A 288 -0.02 -5.18 -26.59
CA ILE A 288 -0.36 -4.37 -25.42
C ILE A 288 -1.85 -4.05 -25.47
N THR A 289 -2.59 -4.49 -24.45
CA THR A 289 -4.05 -4.29 -24.33
C THR A 289 -4.42 -3.22 -23.31
N GLY A 290 -3.45 -2.72 -22.53
CA GLY A 290 -3.67 -1.66 -21.56
C GLY A 290 -2.37 -0.97 -21.20
N LEU A 291 -2.44 0.34 -20.96
CA LEU A 291 -1.29 1.17 -20.60
C LEU A 291 -1.58 1.94 -19.30
N LEU A 292 -0.70 1.81 -18.31
CA LEU A 292 -0.64 2.68 -17.15
C LEU A 292 0.43 3.75 -17.36
N ILE A 293 0.02 5.02 -17.33
CA ILE A 293 0.93 6.16 -17.40
C ILE A 293 1.03 6.80 -16.01
N ILE A 294 2.26 6.95 -15.49
CA ILE A 294 2.51 7.58 -14.18
C ILE A 294 3.38 8.82 -14.39
N GLY A 295 2.88 10.00 -14.02
CA GLY A 295 3.57 11.24 -14.36
C GLY A 295 2.83 12.52 -14.00
N GLY A 296 3.37 13.64 -14.49
CA GLY A 296 2.85 14.99 -14.29
C GLY A 296 1.85 15.42 -15.36
N PHE A 297 1.83 16.71 -15.67
CA PHE A 297 0.89 17.31 -16.63
C PHE A 297 1.03 16.74 -18.05
N GLU A 298 2.24 16.36 -18.44
CA GLU A 298 2.54 15.75 -19.73
C GLU A 298 1.75 14.44 -19.95
N VAL A 299 1.35 13.75 -18.88
CA VAL A 299 0.47 12.57 -18.95
C VAL A 299 -0.91 12.92 -19.47
N SER A 300 -1.49 14.02 -18.99
CA SER A 300 -2.83 14.45 -19.41
C SER A 300 -2.87 14.73 -20.91
N ILE A 301 -1.85 15.40 -21.43
CA ILE A 301 -1.70 15.68 -22.86
C ILE A 301 -1.50 14.37 -23.63
N SER A 302 -0.58 13.52 -23.16
CA SER A 302 -0.29 12.23 -23.81
C SER A 302 -1.53 11.34 -23.89
N HIS A 303 -2.35 11.32 -22.84
CA HIS A 303 -3.59 10.55 -22.80
C HIS A 303 -4.59 11.04 -23.86
N ILE A 304 -4.76 12.35 -24.00
CA ILE A 304 -5.64 12.94 -25.01
C ILE A 304 -5.17 12.57 -26.42
N ILE A 305 -3.86 12.67 -26.68
CA ILE A 305 -3.30 12.39 -28.01
C ILE A 305 -3.39 10.90 -28.37
N ILE A 306 -3.16 9.98 -27.41
CA ILE A 306 -3.22 8.53 -27.66
C ILE A 306 -4.66 8.03 -27.81
N LYS A 307 -5.63 8.71 -27.18
CA LYS A 307 -7.04 8.32 -27.21
C LYS A 307 -7.71 8.61 -28.56
N ASN A 308 -7.27 9.67 -29.24
CA ASN A 308 -7.79 10.11 -30.54
C ASN A 308 -7.08 9.40 -31.67
#